data_AF-L2GQT2-F1
#
_entry.id   AF-L2GQT2-F1
#
_cell.length_a   1.000
_cell.length_b   1.000
_cell.length_c   1.000
_cell.angle_alpha   90.00
_cell.angle_beta   90.00
_cell.angle_gamma   90.00
#
_symmetry.space_group_name_H-M   'P 1'
#
loop_
_entity.id
_entity.type
_entity.pdbx_description
1 polymer ?
#
loop_
_entity_poly.entity_id
_entity_poly.type
_entity_poly.pdbx_seq_one_letter_code
_entity_poly.pdbx_strand_id
1 'polypeptide(L)'
;MVCIRIYCFIKICLILVFYFTLSFYAGTLLLLTRLVLRPFRNARTCFTKIIKGYWLSLTASVCYLYFPHPIYVAYNKDILKRKRCLIVSNHLTNLDWIFMVVVLNELGMYEELCIIMKHSLSKLPIYGYGMKCFDYIFLKRRWQDDIHILSQGLEKLKKKKNFYLLFFPEGTILDSETYEKSQKYAQDLNLAIDGTLYNPQFCLIPRVKGINKIYEVLRDEIDGVIDITLFITPYKRYLAEHYDYCDVLFSPERIPRFYVVLDEYKGKMNGEWLYRIFDSKQKSGNHHKRVLHIIGPRSKSINNV
;
A
#
# COMPACT_ATOMS: atom_id res chain seq x y z
N MET A 1 -21.87 4.96 -28.78
CA MET A 1 -21.41 4.25 -27.56
C MET A 1 -20.54 3.02 -27.86
N VAL A 2 -20.93 2.13 -28.79
CA VAL A 2 -20.17 0.90 -29.11
C VAL A 2 -18.74 1.18 -29.60
N CYS A 3 -18.54 2.10 -30.55
CA CYS A 3 -17.20 2.44 -31.06
C CYS A 3 -16.26 3.00 -29.97
N ILE A 4 -16.79 3.77 -29.00
CA ILE A 4 -15.99 4.31 -27.89
C ILE A 4 -15.54 3.17 -26.96
N ARG A 5 -16.42 2.22 -26.65
CA ARG A 5 -16.07 1.05 -25.83
C ARG A 5 -15.03 0.18 -26.51
N ILE A 6 -15.16 -0.07 -27.81
CA ILE A 6 -14.18 -0.81 -28.60
C ILE A 6 -12.83 -0.10 -28.60
N TYR A 7 -12.82 1.22 -28.81
CA TYR A 7 -11.59 2.02 -28.76
C TYR A 7 -10.91 1.96 -27.38
N CYS A 8 -11.66 2.15 -26.30
CA CYS A 8 -11.13 2.04 -24.94
C CYS A 8 -10.56 0.65 -24.66
N PHE A 9 -11.27 -0.40 -25.08
CA PHE A 9 -10.80 -1.78 -24.95
C PHE A 9 -9.47 -2.01 -25.68
N ILE A 10 -9.37 -1.62 -26.95
CA ILE A 10 -8.13 -1.74 -27.73
C ILE A 10 -7.00 -0.97 -27.06
N LYS A 11 -7.23 0.28 -26.64
CA LYS A 11 -6.24 1.10 -25.94
C LYS A 11 -5.73 0.41 -24.67
N ILE A 12 -6.63 -0.16 -23.87
CA ILE A 12 -6.27 -0.89 -22.65
C ILE A 12 -5.46 -2.13 -22.98
N CYS A 13 -5.87 -2.91 -23.98
CA CYS A 13 -5.10 -4.07 -24.44
C CYS A 13 -3.69 -3.68 -24.85
N LEU A 14 -3.51 -2.59 -25.62
CA LEU A 14 -2.20 -2.11 -26.03
C LEU A 14 -1.34 -1.69 -24.82
N ILE A 15 -1.92 -0.96 -23.86
CA ILE A 15 -1.22 -0.55 -22.62
C ILE A 15 -0.80 -1.78 -21.81
N LEU A 16 -1.69 -2.78 -21.67
CA LEU A 16 -1.39 -4.00 -20.95
C LEU A 16 -0.31 -4.82 -21.65
N VAL A 17 -0.39 -5.00 -22.97
CA VAL A 17 0.65 -5.67 -23.75
C VAL A 17 1.99 -4.97 -23.56
N PHE A 18 2.04 -3.64 -23.70
CA PHE A 18 3.23 -2.85 -23.45
C PHE A 18 3.79 -3.06 -22.03
N TYR A 19 2.93 -2.97 -21.02
CA TYR A 19 3.31 -3.17 -19.61
C TYR A 19 3.86 -4.58 -19.35
N PHE A 20 3.19 -5.61 -19.84
CA PHE A 20 3.61 -7.00 -19.65
C PHE A 20 4.91 -7.30 -20.41
N THR A 21 5.08 -6.77 -21.62
CA THR A 21 6.32 -6.91 -22.40
C THR A 21 7.50 -6.25 -21.67
N LEU A 22 7.34 -5.01 -21.19
CA LEU A 22 8.41 -4.34 -20.45
C LEU A 22 8.69 -4.97 -19.08
N SER A 23 7.65 -5.47 -18.39
CA SER A 23 7.79 -6.24 -17.16
C SER A 23 8.54 -7.55 -17.39
N PHE A 24 8.31 -8.22 -18.52
CA PHE A 24 9.03 -9.42 -18.92
C PHE A 24 10.52 -9.13 -19.10
N TYR A 25 10.88 -8.06 -19.83
CA TYR A 25 12.28 -7.66 -19.99
C TYR A 25 12.95 -7.30 -18.65
N ALA A 26 12.25 -6.57 -17.77
CA ALA A 26 12.74 -6.28 -16.42
C ALA A 26 12.98 -7.56 -15.62
N GLY A 27 12.05 -8.52 -15.70
CA GLY A 27 12.19 -9.84 -15.07
C GLY A 27 13.38 -10.64 -15.59
N THR A 28 13.58 -10.65 -16.91
CA THR A 28 14.74 -11.30 -17.55
C THR A 28 16.04 -10.63 -17.15
N LEU A 29 16.11 -9.30 -17.15
CA LEU A 29 17.29 -8.55 -16.71
C LEU A 29 17.60 -8.83 -15.23
N LEU A 30 16.58 -8.96 -14.40
CA LEU A 30 16.73 -9.31 -12.99
C LEU A 30 17.27 -10.73 -12.83
N LEU A 31 16.79 -11.69 -13.62
CA LEU A 31 17.32 -13.05 -13.65
C LEU A 31 18.80 -13.05 -14.06
N LEU A 32 19.15 -12.38 -15.16
CA LEU A 32 20.53 -12.25 -15.63
C LEU A 32 21.43 -11.61 -14.57
N THR A 33 20.96 -10.54 -13.92
CA THR A 33 21.65 -9.89 -12.80
C THR A 33 21.95 -10.88 -11.68
N ARG A 34 21.01 -11.78 -11.35
CA ARG A 34 21.20 -12.79 -10.30
C ARG A 34 22.17 -13.89 -10.70
N LEU A 35 22.20 -14.27 -11.97
CA LEU A 35 23.09 -15.32 -12.49
C LEU A 35 24.53 -14.81 -12.70
N VAL A 36 24.68 -13.71 -13.43
CA VAL A 36 25.99 -13.14 -13.82
C VAL A 36 26.68 -12.48 -12.63
N LEU A 37 25.96 -11.67 -11.84
CA LEU A 37 26.53 -10.98 -10.68
C LEU A 37 26.42 -11.81 -9.39
N ARG A 38 26.26 -13.14 -9.49
CA ARG A 38 26.22 -14.04 -8.34
C ARG A 38 27.40 -13.86 -7.37
N PRO A 39 28.68 -13.76 -7.81
CA PRO A 39 29.80 -13.57 -6.89
C PRO A 39 29.90 -12.11 -6.39
N PHE A 40 29.42 -11.14 -7.16
CA PHE A 40 29.54 -9.71 -6.84
C PHE A 40 28.30 -9.19 -6.08
N ARG A 41 28.22 -9.50 -4.78
CA ARG A 41 27.05 -9.17 -3.94
C ARG A 41 26.63 -7.69 -4.03
N ASN A 42 27.57 -6.76 -3.93
CA ASN A 42 27.28 -5.33 -3.93
C ASN A 42 26.74 -4.85 -5.27
N ALA A 43 27.37 -5.27 -6.38
CA ALA A 43 26.91 -4.98 -7.73
C ALA A 43 25.50 -5.54 -7.96
N ARG A 44 25.27 -6.81 -7.59
CA ARG A 44 23.96 -7.45 -7.70
C ARG A 44 22.87 -6.68 -6.95
N THR A 45 23.15 -6.22 -5.74
CA THR A 45 22.22 -5.39 -4.95
C THR A 45 21.95 -4.05 -5.63
N CYS A 46 22.98 -3.39 -6.14
CA CYS A 46 22.85 -2.13 -6.88
C CYS A 46 21.95 -2.29 -8.13
N PHE A 47 22.26 -3.25 -9.00
CA PHE A 47 21.46 -3.53 -10.19
C PHE A 47 20.03 -3.96 -9.85
N THR A 48 19.84 -4.76 -8.79
CA THR A 48 18.50 -5.13 -8.31
C THR A 48 17.69 -3.88 -7.91
N LYS A 49 18.31 -2.89 -7.24
CA LYS A 49 17.65 -1.63 -6.89
C LYS A 49 17.27 -0.82 -8.12
N ILE A 50 18.16 -0.70 -9.11
CA ILE A 50 17.88 0.02 -10.36
C ILE A 50 16.71 -0.62 -11.11
N ILE A 51 16.74 -1.95 -11.27
CA ILE A 51 15.67 -2.69 -11.95
C ILE A 51 14.36 -2.59 -11.18
N LYS A 52 14.42 -2.66 -9.85
CA LYS A 52 13.26 -2.42 -8.98
C LYS A 52 12.68 -1.04 -9.27
N GLY A 53 13.48 0.02 -9.17
CA GLY A 53 13.07 1.39 -9.44
C GLY A 53 12.39 1.53 -10.80
N TYR A 54 13.02 1.05 -11.87
CA TYR A 54 12.44 1.04 -13.21
C TYR A 54 11.07 0.34 -13.27
N TRP A 55 10.98 -0.90 -12.76
CA TRP A 55 9.75 -1.69 -12.85
C TRP A 55 8.62 -1.05 -12.04
N LEU A 56 8.97 -0.56 -10.87
CA LEU A 56 8.08 0.18 -10.00
C LEU A 56 7.59 1.47 -10.69
N SER A 57 8.46 2.33 -11.22
CA SER A 57 8.06 3.54 -11.94
C SER A 57 7.24 3.24 -13.21
N LEU A 58 7.55 2.16 -13.94
CA LEU A 58 6.73 1.68 -15.05
C LEU A 58 5.31 1.31 -14.56
N THR A 59 5.22 0.60 -13.43
CA THR A 59 3.96 0.22 -12.81
C THR A 59 3.16 1.48 -12.43
N ALA A 60 3.78 2.41 -11.70
CA ALA A 60 3.17 3.68 -11.32
C ALA A 60 2.67 4.47 -12.54
N SER A 61 3.46 4.54 -13.62
CA SER A 61 3.13 5.27 -14.86
C SER A 61 1.92 4.66 -15.57
N VAL A 62 1.84 3.33 -15.66
CA VAL A 62 0.69 2.64 -16.25
C VAL A 62 -0.54 2.78 -15.35
N CYS A 63 -0.36 2.60 -14.04
CA CYS A 63 -1.39 2.79 -13.03
C CYS A 63 -2.01 4.20 -13.09
N TYR A 64 -1.19 5.20 -13.35
CA TYR A 64 -1.61 6.59 -13.50
C TYR A 64 -2.64 6.82 -14.60
N LEU A 65 -2.55 6.05 -15.70
CA LEU A 65 -3.49 6.16 -16.83
C LEU A 65 -4.90 5.70 -16.47
N TYR A 66 -5.04 4.94 -15.37
CA TYR A 66 -6.31 4.42 -14.88
C TYR A 66 -7.01 5.35 -13.88
N PHE A 67 -6.40 6.48 -13.51
CA PHE A 67 -7.02 7.46 -12.61
C PHE A 67 -7.64 8.62 -13.41
N PRO A 68 -8.99 8.69 -13.51
CA PRO A 68 -9.67 9.75 -14.24
C PRO A 68 -9.65 11.09 -13.48
N HIS A 69 -9.32 11.04 -12.19
CA HIS A 69 -9.26 12.18 -11.30
C HIS A 69 -7.88 12.25 -10.63
N PRO A 70 -7.39 13.46 -10.33
CA PRO A 70 -6.18 13.61 -9.50
C PRO A 70 -6.36 12.95 -8.13
N ILE A 71 -5.25 12.48 -7.57
CA ILE A 71 -5.19 11.98 -6.19
C ILE A 71 -4.80 13.17 -5.30
N TYR A 72 -5.60 13.44 -4.28
CA TYR A 72 -5.33 14.53 -3.36
C TYR A 72 -4.55 13.98 -2.17
N VAL A 73 -3.39 14.56 -1.89
CA VAL A 73 -2.48 14.09 -0.83
C VAL A 73 -2.23 15.23 0.16
N ALA A 74 -2.51 15.00 1.44
CA ALA A 74 -2.17 15.91 2.53
C ALA A 74 -1.11 15.28 3.42
N TYR A 75 -0.01 15.99 3.65
CA TYR A 75 1.07 15.52 4.50
C TYR A 75 1.93 16.68 5.00
N ASN A 76 2.60 16.49 6.14
CA ASN A 76 3.69 17.38 6.55
C ASN A 76 4.98 16.95 5.85
N LYS A 77 5.68 17.90 5.19
CA LYS A 77 6.96 17.67 4.50
C LYS A 77 8.03 17.03 5.39
N ASP A 78 7.97 17.19 6.72
CA ASP A 78 8.88 16.52 7.66
C ASP A 78 8.86 14.99 7.55
N ILE A 79 7.73 14.39 7.12
CA ILE A 79 7.63 12.94 6.86
C ILE A 79 8.65 12.48 5.81
N LEU A 80 9.00 13.34 4.84
CA LEU A 80 9.97 13.01 3.79
C LEU A 80 11.41 12.90 4.30
N LYS A 81 11.70 13.42 5.50
CA LYS A 81 13.03 13.32 6.11
C LYS A 81 13.31 11.92 6.68
N ARG A 82 12.27 11.12 6.91
CA ARG A 82 12.37 9.79 7.49
C ARG A 82 12.87 8.78 6.47
N LYS A 83 13.76 7.88 6.87
CA LYS A 83 14.42 6.93 5.96
C LYS A 83 14.11 5.48 6.29
N ARG A 84 13.73 5.20 7.53
CA ARG A 84 13.37 3.88 8.03
C ARG A 84 12.00 3.98 8.70
N CYS A 85 10.94 3.64 7.99
CA CYS A 85 9.59 3.79 8.53
C CYS A 85 8.78 2.52 8.41
N LEU A 86 7.90 2.35 9.39
CA LEU A 86 6.73 1.51 9.27
C LEU A 86 5.56 2.38 8.78
N ILE A 87 4.99 2.02 7.63
CA ILE A 87 3.82 2.67 7.04
C ILE A 87 2.59 1.82 7.37
N VAL A 88 1.60 2.42 8.03
CA VAL A 88 0.35 1.77 8.41
C VAL A 88 -0.81 2.42 7.66
N SER A 89 -1.56 1.63 6.90
CA SER A 89 -2.72 2.12 6.15
C SER A 89 -4.00 1.36 6.47
N ASN A 90 -5.15 2.02 6.36
CA ASN A 90 -6.43 1.33 6.22
C ASN A 90 -6.54 0.69 4.82
N HIS A 91 -7.43 -0.30 4.67
CA HIS A 91 -7.58 -1.11 3.47
C HIS A 91 -9.03 -1.08 2.95
N LEU A 92 -9.33 -0.15 2.05
CA LEU A 92 -10.64 0.05 1.44
C LEU A 92 -10.94 -0.95 0.31
N THR A 93 -9.97 -1.24 -0.55
CA THR A 93 -10.19 -2.01 -1.78
C THR A 93 -8.98 -2.86 -2.18
N ASN A 94 -9.19 -3.79 -3.11
CA ASN A 94 -8.09 -4.54 -3.74
C ASN A 94 -7.16 -3.66 -4.60
N LEU A 95 -7.53 -2.40 -4.84
CA LEU A 95 -6.79 -1.44 -5.65
C LEU A 95 -5.91 -0.51 -4.80
N ASP A 96 -6.01 -0.58 -3.46
CA ASP A 96 -5.28 0.33 -2.56
C ASP A 96 -3.77 0.37 -2.83
N TRP A 97 -3.19 -0.79 -3.15
CA TRP A 97 -1.77 -0.89 -3.48
C TRP A 97 -1.39 -0.04 -4.71
N ILE A 98 -2.30 0.15 -5.68
CA ILE A 98 -2.09 0.98 -6.87
C ILE A 98 -1.94 2.45 -6.46
N PHE A 99 -2.82 2.94 -5.59
CA PHE A 99 -2.74 4.31 -5.07
C PHE A 99 -1.47 4.51 -4.24
N MET A 100 -1.14 3.54 -3.39
CA MET A 100 0.06 3.57 -2.58
C MET A 100 1.33 3.61 -3.44
N VAL A 101 1.37 2.85 -4.52
CA VAL A 101 2.47 2.86 -5.49
C VAL A 101 2.64 4.26 -6.10
N VAL A 102 1.56 4.88 -6.59
CA VAL A 102 1.64 6.20 -7.21
C VAL A 102 2.04 7.27 -6.20
N VAL A 103 1.38 7.31 -5.03
CA VAL A 103 1.67 8.32 -4.00
C VAL A 103 3.10 8.16 -3.48
N LEU A 104 3.54 6.96 -3.12
CA LEU A 104 4.89 6.76 -2.60
C LEU A 104 5.98 7.00 -3.66
N ASN A 105 5.67 6.79 -4.95
CA ASN A 105 6.59 7.14 -6.04
C ASN A 105 6.79 8.65 -6.11
N GLU A 106 5.70 9.41 -6.07
CA GLU A 106 5.71 10.88 -6.12
C GLU A 106 6.37 11.49 -4.87
N LEU A 107 6.30 10.81 -3.73
CA LEU A 107 7.00 11.21 -2.50
C LEU A 107 8.46 10.71 -2.44
N GLY A 108 8.97 10.02 -3.47
CA GLY A 108 10.35 9.50 -3.50
C GLY A 108 10.63 8.36 -2.51
N MET A 109 9.60 7.73 -1.95
CA MET A 109 9.71 6.64 -0.97
C MET A 109 9.70 5.24 -1.61
N TYR A 110 9.38 5.16 -2.89
CA TYR A 110 8.98 3.90 -3.51
C TYR A 110 10.13 2.90 -3.77
N GLU A 111 11.34 3.38 -4.06
CA GLU A 111 12.49 2.51 -4.34
C GLU A 111 12.88 1.64 -3.13
N GLU A 112 12.68 2.15 -1.92
CA GLU A 112 12.99 1.47 -0.66
C GLU A 112 11.73 0.83 -0.02
N LEU A 113 10.60 0.83 -0.73
CA LEU A 113 9.36 0.22 -0.28
C LEU A 113 9.50 -1.29 -0.15
N CYS A 114 9.03 -1.84 0.97
CA CYS A 114 8.83 -3.26 1.20
C CYS A 114 7.38 -3.48 1.59
N ILE A 115 6.71 -4.44 0.95
CA ILE A 115 5.29 -4.70 1.18
C ILE A 115 5.13 -6.09 1.78
N ILE A 116 4.26 -6.20 2.79
CA ILE A 116 3.77 -7.48 3.30
C ILE A 116 2.56 -7.89 2.47
N MET A 117 2.63 -9.04 1.80
CA MET A 117 1.69 -9.46 0.76
C MET A 117 1.17 -10.88 0.97
N LYS A 118 0.04 -11.22 0.32
CA LYS A 118 -0.52 -12.58 0.32
C LYS A 118 0.40 -13.56 -0.42
N HIS A 119 0.66 -14.71 0.18
CA HIS A 119 1.56 -15.73 -0.35
C HIS A 119 1.19 -16.23 -1.76
N SER A 120 -0.08 -16.21 -2.14
CA SER A 120 -0.49 -16.58 -3.51
C SER A 120 0.16 -15.71 -4.59
N LEU A 121 0.47 -14.43 -4.30
CA LEU A 121 1.14 -13.53 -5.23
C LEU A 121 2.60 -13.92 -5.50
N SER A 122 3.21 -14.68 -4.59
CA SER A 122 4.57 -15.22 -4.78
C SER A 122 4.66 -16.29 -5.88
N LYS A 123 3.51 -16.82 -6.31
CA LYS A 123 3.38 -17.86 -7.34
C LYS A 123 3.22 -17.29 -8.75
N LEU A 124 2.98 -15.99 -8.89
CA LEU A 124 2.85 -15.37 -10.20
C LEU A 124 4.18 -15.46 -10.95
N PRO A 125 4.20 -15.94 -12.21
CA PRO A 125 5.42 -15.98 -13.00
C PRO A 125 5.93 -14.54 -13.20
N ILE A 126 7.24 -14.36 -13.23
CA ILE A 126 7.94 -13.07 -13.39
C ILE A 126 7.72 -12.12 -12.20
N TYR A 127 6.48 -11.72 -11.91
CA TYR A 127 6.13 -10.82 -10.81
C TYR A 127 6.46 -11.41 -9.44
N GLY A 128 6.07 -12.66 -9.19
CA GLY A 128 6.38 -13.35 -7.93
C GLY A 128 7.89 -13.52 -7.73
N TYR A 129 8.64 -13.75 -8.81
CA TYR A 129 10.09 -13.79 -8.79
C TYR A 129 10.71 -12.41 -8.50
N GLY A 130 10.24 -11.37 -9.19
CA GLY A 130 10.68 -9.99 -8.99
C GLY A 130 10.46 -9.51 -7.55
N MET A 131 9.25 -9.68 -7.04
CA MET A 131 8.90 -9.32 -5.66
C MET A 131 9.75 -10.07 -4.61
N LYS A 132 10.08 -11.35 -4.83
CA LYS A 132 11.03 -12.09 -3.96
C LYS A 132 12.43 -11.47 -4.03
N CYS A 133 12.87 -11.05 -5.21
CA CYS A 133 14.16 -10.38 -5.39
C CYS A 133 14.20 -8.98 -4.75
N PHE A 134 13.05 -8.33 -4.60
CA PHE A 134 12.88 -7.03 -3.94
C PHE A 134 12.75 -7.13 -2.41
N ASP A 135 12.87 -8.35 -1.86
CA ASP A 135 12.70 -8.69 -0.45
C ASP A 135 11.29 -8.41 0.11
N TYR A 136 10.24 -8.51 -0.71
CA TYR A 136 8.86 -8.46 -0.21
C TYR A 136 8.56 -9.68 0.66
N ILE A 137 7.67 -9.49 1.65
CA ILE A 137 7.36 -10.52 2.65
C ILE A 137 6.02 -11.16 2.29
N PHE A 138 6.00 -12.48 2.11
CA PHE A 138 4.82 -13.22 1.65
C PHE A 138 4.22 -14.06 2.78
N LEU A 139 3.01 -13.75 3.22
CA LEU A 139 2.34 -14.42 4.33
C LEU A 139 1.13 -15.25 3.87
N LYS A 140 0.93 -16.41 4.49
CA LYS A 140 -0.15 -17.37 4.23
C LYS A 140 -1.45 -17.03 4.97
N ARG A 141 -1.44 -16.00 5.84
CA ARG A 141 -2.53 -15.62 6.75
C ARG A 141 -2.79 -16.68 7.83
N ARG A 142 -1.74 -17.41 8.23
CA ARG A 142 -1.78 -18.40 9.32
C ARG A 142 -0.59 -18.13 10.23
N TRP A 143 -0.85 -17.64 11.43
CA TRP A 143 0.17 -17.14 12.35
C TRP A 143 1.31 -18.14 12.59
N GLN A 144 0.98 -19.42 12.79
CA GLN A 144 1.95 -20.48 13.07
C GLN A 144 2.95 -20.67 11.91
N ASP A 145 2.51 -20.51 10.66
CA ASP A 145 3.39 -20.60 9.50
C ASP A 145 4.16 -19.31 9.25
N ASP A 146 3.52 -18.18 9.54
CA ASP A 146 3.94 -16.86 9.09
C ASP A 146 4.96 -16.21 10.01
N ILE A 147 4.98 -16.56 11.30
CA ILE A 147 5.87 -15.94 12.29
C ILE A 147 7.35 -16.02 11.90
N HIS A 148 7.79 -17.18 11.39
CA HIS A 148 9.18 -17.38 10.97
C HIS A 148 9.50 -16.58 9.69
N ILE A 149 8.60 -16.62 8.70
CA ILE A 149 8.74 -15.90 7.43
C ILE A 149 8.80 -14.39 7.67
N LEU A 150 7.90 -13.87 8.51
CA LEU A 150 7.85 -12.47 8.90
C LEU A 150 9.16 -12.07 9.61
N SER A 151 9.60 -12.85 10.60
CA SER A 151 10.83 -12.56 11.34
C SER A 151 12.05 -12.51 10.42
N GLN A 152 12.20 -13.49 9.52
CA GLN A 152 13.30 -13.48 8.53
C GLN A 152 13.26 -12.28 7.59
N GLY A 153 12.06 -11.87 7.15
CA GLY A 153 11.87 -10.69 6.31
C GLY A 153 12.28 -9.40 7.04
N LEU A 154 11.85 -9.26 8.29
CA LEU A 154 12.18 -8.10 9.13
C LEU A 154 13.69 -8.03 9.43
N GLU A 155 14.34 -9.15 9.74
CA GLU A 155 15.80 -9.22 9.93
C GLU A 155 16.60 -8.84 8.68
N LYS A 156 16.06 -9.09 7.47
CA LYS A 156 16.64 -8.57 6.22
C LYS A 156 16.47 -7.06 6.09
N LEU A 157 15.31 -6.52 6.49
CA LEU A 157 15.05 -5.08 6.47
C LEU A 157 15.95 -4.31 7.44
N LYS A 158 16.24 -4.86 8.63
CA LYS A 158 17.19 -4.26 9.58
C LYS A 158 18.55 -3.95 8.96
N LYS A 159 19.00 -4.79 8.03
CA LYS A 159 20.29 -4.64 7.34
C LYS A 159 20.27 -3.57 6.23
N LYS A 160 19.11 -3.00 5.90
CA LYS A 160 18.98 -1.94 4.89
C LYS A 160 19.19 -0.57 5.54
N LYS A 161 19.93 0.30 4.84
CA LYS A 161 20.16 1.69 5.26
C LYS A 161 18.85 2.49 5.31
N ASN A 162 17.98 2.28 4.33
CA ASN A 162 16.67 2.92 4.20
C ASN A 162 15.64 1.82 3.92
N PHE A 163 14.42 1.95 4.46
CA PHE A 163 13.28 1.13 4.08
C PHE A 163 11.95 1.81 4.46
N TYR A 164 10.92 1.51 3.68
CA TYR A 164 9.54 1.84 4.02
C TYR A 164 8.72 0.56 4.05
N LEU A 165 8.33 0.08 5.22
CA LEU A 165 7.56 -1.15 5.37
C LEU A 165 6.07 -0.85 5.34
N LEU A 166 5.38 -1.14 4.24
CA LEU A 166 3.94 -1.00 4.12
C LEU A 166 3.20 -2.19 4.71
N PHE A 167 2.30 -1.89 5.64
CA PHE A 167 1.47 -2.86 6.32
C PHE A 167 0.02 -2.40 6.40
N PHE A 168 -0.90 -3.33 6.15
CA PHE A 168 -2.35 -3.16 6.29
C PHE A 168 -2.85 -4.03 7.45
N PRO A 169 -2.96 -3.48 8.67
CA PRO A 169 -3.31 -4.25 9.87
C PRO A 169 -4.67 -4.95 9.83
N GLU A 170 -5.60 -4.47 9.01
CA GLU A 170 -6.92 -5.09 8.81
C GLU A 170 -6.78 -6.51 8.24
N GLY A 171 -5.72 -6.76 7.44
CA GLY A 171 -5.42 -8.06 6.84
C GLY A 171 -6.31 -8.43 5.64
N THR A 172 -7.36 -7.66 5.37
CA THR A 172 -8.29 -7.78 4.24
C THR A 172 -8.97 -6.44 3.98
N ILE A 173 -9.69 -6.33 2.87
CA ILE A 173 -10.44 -5.14 2.47
C ILE A 173 -11.75 -5.04 3.24
N LEU A 174 -12.31 -3.83 3.33
CA LEU A 174 -13.64 -3.57 3.88
C LEU A 174 -14.76 -3.90 2.87
N ASP A 175 -15.48 -4.97 3.13
CA ASP A 175 -16.74 -5.37 2.47
C ASP A 175 -17.77 -5.80 3.52
N SER A 176 -19.01 -6.11 3.11
CA SER A 176 -20.08 -6.51 4.02
C SER A 176 -19.73 -7.74 4.85
N GLU A 177 -19.17 -8.78 4.25
CA GLU A 177 -18.83 -10.05 4.90
C GLU A 177 -17.69 -9.89 5.92
N THR A 178 -16.61 -9.22 5.53
CA THR A 178 -15.44 -8.96 6.38
C THR A 178 -15.76 -8.00 7.50
N TYR A 179 -16.66 -7.04 7.27
CA TYR A 179 -17.17 -6.14 8.28
C TYR A 179 -17.89 -6.91 9.39
N GLU A 180 -18.83 -7.79 9.06
CA GLU A 180 -19.52 -8.61 10.06
C GLU A 180 -18.56 -9.46 10.90
N LYS A 181 -17.56 -10.08 10.26
CA LYS A 181 -16.51 -10.83 10.97
C LYS A 181 -15.67 -9.95 11.87
N SER A 182 -15.38 -8.72 11.44
CA SER A 182 -14.67 -7.73 12.25
C SER A 182 -15.49 -7.29 13.46
N GLN A 183 -16.81 -7.13 13.32
CA GLN A 183 -17.69 -6.76 14.42
C GLN A 183 -17.77 -7.86 15.48
N LYS A 184 -17.92 -9.12 15.06
CA LYS A 184 -17.87 -10.27 15.98
C LYS A 184 -16.54 -10.30 16.74
N TYR A 185 -15.43 -10.07 16.05
CA TYR A 185 -14.12 -9.97 16.71
C TYR A 185 -14.03 -8.84 17.73
N ALA A 186 -14.65 -7.68 17.49
CA ALA A 186 -14.73 -6.58 18.45
C ALA A 186 -15.44 -7.01 19.75
N GLN A 187 -16.59 -7.66 19.57
CA GLN A 187 -17.46 -8.11 20.64
C GLN A 187 -16.75 -9.19 21.48
N ASP A 188 -16.12 -10.17 20.83
CA ASP A 188 -15.37 -11.23 21.50
C ASP A 188 -14.21 -10.67 22.35
N LEU A 189 -13.61 -9.57 21.92
CA LEU A 189 -12.54 -8.89 22.65
C LEU A 189 -13.04 -7.92 23.73
N ASN A 190 -14.34 -7.63 23.79
CA ASN A 190 -14.90 -6.52 24.59
C ASN A 190 -14.10 -5.21 24.39
N LEU A 191 -13.69 -4.94 23.16
CA LEU A 191 -12.77 -3.85 22.87
C LEU A 191 -13.49 -2.51 23.02
N ALA A 192 -13.07 -1.71 24.00
CA ALA A 192 -13.56 -0.34 24.20
C ALA A 192 -12.41 0.66 24.06
N ILE A 193 -12.68 1.79 23.40
CA ILE A 193 -11.78 2.93 23.34
C ILE A 193 -12.45 4.08 24.08
N ASP A 194 -11.75 4.65 25.06
CA ASP A 194 -12.22 5.76 25.89
C ASP A 194 -13.59 5.48 26.53
N GLY A 195 -13.81 4.23 26.98
CA GLY A 195 -15.04 3.78 27.65
C GLY A 195 -16.21 3.47 26.70
N THR A 196 -16.03 3.60 25.38
CA THR A 196 -17.06 3.27 24.38
C THR A 196 -16.69 2.03 23.60
N LEU A 197 -17.68 1.15 23.34
CA LEU A 197 -17.47 -0.06 22.54
C LEU A 197 -16.95 0.35 21.15
N TYR A 198 -15.81 -0.21 20.77
CA TYR A 198 -15.15 0.13 19.52
C TYR A 198 -15.85 -0.54 18.33
N ASN A 199 -16.57 0.25 17.54
CA ASN A 199 -17.32 -0.21 16.36
C ASN A 199 -17.07 0.72 15.15
N PRO A 200 -15.89 0.62 14.51
CA PRO A 200 -15.56 1.45 13.34
C PRO A 200 -16.47 1.10 12.16
N GLN A 201 -16.90 2.12 11.40
CA GLN A 201 -17.76 1.97 10.21
C GLN A 201 -16.99 2.10 8.89
N PHE A 202 -15.82 2.76 8.91
CA PHE A 202 -15.02 3.13 7.73
C PHE A 202 -13.78 2.25 7.54
N CYS A 203 -13.47 1.39 8.51
CA CYS A 203 -12.35 0.44 8.47
C CYS A 203 -12.68 -0.79 9.32
N LEU A 204 -11.99 -1.88 9.05
CA LEU A 204 -12.03 -3.07 9.90
C LEU A 204 -11.15 -2.88 11.14
N ILE A 205 -11.40 -3.71 12.15
CA ILE A 205 -10.61 -3.72 13.38
C ILE A 205 -9.24 -4.32 13.07
N PRO A 206 -8.16 -3.58 13.38
CA PRO A 206 -6.82 -4.00 13.02
C PRO A 206 -6.37 -5.21 13.86
N ARG A 207 -5.63 -6.12 13.24
CA ARG A 207 -5.09 -7.33 13.90
C ARG A 207 -3.71 -7.05 14.48
N VAL A 208 -3.57 -7.24 15.79
CA VAL A 208 -2.37 -6.82 16.53
C VAL A 208 -1.17 -7.76 16.43
N LYS A 209 -1.37 -9.07 16.17
CA LYS A 209 -0.26 -10.05 16.20
C LYS A 209 0.89 -9.71 15.25
N GLY A 210 0.55 -9.36 14.01
CA GLY A 210 1.55 -9.01 12.98
C GLY A 210 2.31 -7.74 13.34
N ILE A 211 1.60 -6.68 13.73
CA ILE A 211 2.25 -5.41 14.07
C ILE A 211 3.11 -5.54 15.33
N ASN A 212 2.67 -6.32 16.32
CA ASN A 212 3.45 -6.55 17.54
C ASN A 212 4.78 -7.21 17.22
N LYS A 213 4.79 -8.17 16.28
CA LYS A 213 6.04 -8.81 15.84
C LYS A 213 6.92 -7.87 15.01
N ILE A 214 6.33 -7.05 14.15
CA ILE A 214 7.05 -6.00 13.41
C ILE A 214 7.74 -5.06 14.41
N TYR A 215 6.99 -4.59 15.40
CA TYR A 215 7.49 -3.69 16.43
C TYR A 215 8.58 -4.34 17.29
N GLU A 216 8.37 -5.57 17.76
CA GLU A 216 9.37 -6.34 18.52
C GLU A 216 10.73 -6.37 17.81
N VAL A 217 10.74 -6.53 16.49
CA VAL A 217 11.97 -6.69 15.70
C VAL A 217 12.56 -5.34 15.24
N LEU A 218 11.72 -4.36 14.90
CA LEU A 218 12.13 -3.11 14.24
C LEU A 218 12.05 -1.85 15.11
N ARG A 219 11.55 -1.92 16.36
CA ARG A 219 11.33 -0.75 17.23
C ARG A 219 12.53 0.19 17.35
N ASP A 220 13.73 -0.36 17.46
CA ASP A 220 14.96 0.41 17.68
C ASP A 220 15.63 0.80 16.35
N GLU A 221 15.01 0.44 15.21
CA GLU A 221 15.54 0.59 13.86
C GLU A 221 14.74 1.59 13.01
N ILE A 222 13.49 1.87 13.41
CA ILE A 222 12.61 2.81 12.70
C ILE A 222 12.74 4.23 13.24
N ASP A 223 12.74 5.21 12.34
CA ASP A 223 12.74 6.64 12.64
C ASP A 223 11.34 7.15 13.06
N GLY A 224 10.29 6.36 12.80
CA GLY A 224 8.91 6.71 13.08
C GLY A 224 7.90 5.81 12.36
N VAL A 225 6.62 6.05 12.67
CA VAL A 225 5.48 5.43 11.97
C VAL A 225 4.74 6.47 11.17
N ILE A 226 4.57 6.20 9.88
CA ILE A 226 3.76 6.99 8.96
C ILE A 226 2.37 6.36 8.94
N ASP A 227 1.38 7.10 9.43
CA ASP A 227 -0.01 6.71 9.38
C ASP A 227 -0.67 7.25 8.10
N ILE A 228 -1.12 6.35 7.23
CA ILE A 228 -1.76 6.70 5.97
C ILE A 228 -3.25 6.43 6.08
N THR A 229 -4.06 7.44 5.86
CA THR A 229 -5.52 7.33 5.82
C THR A 229 -6.00 7.54 4.40
N LEU A 230 -6.56 6.48 3.82
CA LEU A 230 -7.25 6.49 2.54
C LEU A 230 -8.73 6.77 2.75
N PHE A 231 -9.30 7.69 1.97
CA PHE A 231 -10.74 7.91 1.90
C PHE A 231 -11.15 8.43 0.53
N ILE A 232 -12.47 8.40 0.27
CA ILE A 232 -13.05 8.75 -1.02
C ILE A 232 -14.16 9.80 -0.88
N THR A 233 -14.36 10.61 -1.93
CA THR A 233 -15.53 11.49 -2.04
C THR A 233 -16.26 11.29 -3.38
N PRO A 234 -17.61 11.18 -3.39
CA PRO A 234 -18.48 11.06 -2.22
C PRO A 234 -18.19 9.75 -1.44
N TYR A 235 -18.44 9.75 -0.13
CA TYR A 235 -18.24 8.54 0.68
C TYR A 235 -19.14 7.42 0.17
N LYS A 236 -18.57 6.22 0.06
CA LYS A 236 -19.29 4.99 -0.27
C LYS A 236 -18.83 3.88 0.65
N ARG A 237 -19.77 3.31 1.41
CA ARG A 237 -19.51 2.13 2.24
C ARG A 237 -19.28 0.91 1.34
N TYR A 238 -18.37 0.03 1.77
CA TYR A 238 -18.00 -1.18 1.02
C TYR A 238 -17.58 -0.87 -0.42
N LEU A 239 -16.63 0.06 -0.58
CA LEU A 239 -16.17 0.50 -1.89
C LEU A 239 -15.77 -0.68 -2.79
N ALA A 240 -15.19 -1.74 -2.22
CA ALA A 240 -14.79 -2.94 -2.94
C ALA A 240 -15.95 -3.68 -3.65
N GLU A 241 -17.19 -3.56 -3.17
CA GLU A 241 -18.37 -4.20 -3.79
C GLU A 241 -18.90 -3.43 -5.00
N HIS A 242 -18.43 -2.20 -5.17
CA HIS A 242 -18.91 -1.28 -6.19
C HIS A 242 -17.83 -0.80 -7.15
N TYR A 243 -16.58 -1.17 -6.87
CA TYR A 243 -15.42 -0.70 -7.59
C TYR A 243 -14.39 -1.82 -7.67
N ASP A 244 -14.40 -2.50 -8.81
CA ASP A 244 -13.44 -3.55 -9.13
C ASP A 244 -12.47 -3.13 -10.24
N TYR A 245 -11.59 -4.05 -10.64
CA TYR A 245 -10.65 -3.82 -11.74
C TYR A 245 -11.35 -3.55 -13.08
N CYS A 246 -12.56 -4.06 -13.31
CA CYS A 246 -13.31 -3.82 -14.54
C CYS A 246 -13.89 -2.41 -14.57
N ASP A 247 -14.42 -1.91 -13.44
CA ASP A 247 -14.92 -0.54 -13.32
C ASP A 247 -13.80 0.48 -13.61
N VAL A 248 -12.58 0.21 -13.11
CA VAL A 248 -11.38 1.02 -13.42
C VAL A 248 -11.17 1.18 -14.92
N LEU A 249 -11.38 0.10 -15.67
CA LEU A 249 -11.05 -0.01 -17.09
C LEU A 249 -12.17 0.53 -17.99
N PHE A 250 -13.43 0.26 -17.65
CA PHE A 250 -14.55 0.45 -18.55
C PHE A 250 -15.56 1.50 -18.10
N SER A 251 -15.50 1.93 -16.84
CA SER A 251 -16.41 2.91 -16.26
C SER A 251 -15.66 3.97 -15.44
N PRO A 252 -14.73 4.73 -16.06
CA PRO A 252 -13.95 5.76 -15.37
C PRO A 252 -14.84 6.83 -14.70
N GLU A 253 -16.04 7.07 -15.22
CA GLU A 253 -17.02 7.98 -14.63
C GLU A 253 -17.53 7.56 -13.24
N ARG A 254 -17.40 6.28 -12.87
CA ARG A 254 -17.82 5.75 -11.57
C ARG A 254 -16.72 5.83 -10.52
N ILE A 255 -15.50 6.18 -10.92
CA ILE A 255 -14.33 6.18 -10.04
C ILE A 255 -14.42 7.38 -9.09
N PRO A 256 -14.46 7.17 -7.77
CA PRO A 256 -14.55 8.26 -6.83
C PRO A 256 -13.24 9.05 -6.79
N ARG A 257 -13.28 10.25 -6.20
CA ARG A 257 -12.04 11.00 -5.93
C ARG A 257 -11.36 10.42 -4.71
N PHE A 258 -10.08 10.11 -4.83
CA PHE A 258 -9.27 9.55 -3.75
C PHE A 258 -8.49 10.64 -3.02
N TYR A 259 -8.48 10.51 -1.70
CA TYR A 259 -7.72 11.37 -0.80
C TYR A 259 -6.84 10.49 0.07
N VAL A 260 -5.60 10.94 0.24
CA VAL A 260 -4.58 10.26 1.01
C VAL A 260 -4.02 11.26 2.02
N VAL A 261 -4.21 10.99 3.30
CA VAL A 261 -3.60 11.78 4.37
C VAL A 261 -2.44 10.98 4.94
N LEU A 262 -1.24 11.55 4.96
CA LEU A 262 -0.08 10.97 5.63
C LEU A 262 0.21 11.82 6.86
N ASP A 263 0.05 11.20 8.04
CA ASP A 263 0.38 11.78 9.32
C ASP A 263 1.53 11.00 9.97
N GLU A 264 2.26 11.65 10.87
CA GLU A 264 3.28 10.98 11.67
C GLU A 264 2.69 10.60 13.03
N TYR A 265 2.77 9.32 13.39
CA TYR A 265 2.39 8.88 14.72
C TYR A 265 3.45 9.27 15.75
N LYS A 266 3.10 10.17 16.67
CA LYS A 266 3.98 10.69 17.73
C LYS A 266 3.75 10.06 19.11
N GLY A 267 2.76 9.16 19.23
CA GLY A 267 2.41 8.54 20.51
C GLY A 267 3.33 7.38 20.89
N LYS A 268 3.12 6.84 22.10
CA LYS A 268 3.79 5.60 22.54
C LYS A 268 3.09 4.40 21.92
N MET A 269 3.84 3.52 21.27
CA MET A 269 3.34 2.26 20.70
C MET A 269 3.11 1.24 21.83
N ASN A 270 2.01 1.40 22.56
CA ASN A 270 1.57 0.52 23.66
C ASN A 270 0.64 -0.60 23.15
N GLY A 271 -0.17 -1.26 23.99
CA GLY A 271 -1.10 -2.30 23.52
C GLY A 271 -2.28 -1.77 22.67
N GLU A 272 -2.61 -0.48 22.80
CA GLU A 272 -3.82 0.13 22.22
C GLU A 272 -3.54 1.10 21.07
N TRP A 273 -2.28 1.49 20.86
CA TRP A 273 -1.91 2.54 19.91
C TRP A 273 -2.48 2.33 18.51
N LEU A 274 -2.51 1.08 18.04
CA LEU A 274 -3.04 0.71 16.74
C LEU A 274 -4.55 0.94 16.67
N TYR A 275 -5.28 0.57 17.73
CA TYR A 275 -6.72 0.84 17.81
C TYR A 275 -7.00 2.35 17.85
N ARG A 276 -6.18 3.14 18.56
CA ARG A 276 -6.29 4.60 18.59
C ARG A 276 -6.01 5.24 17.24
N ILE A 277 -5.03 4.74 16.48
CA ILE A 277 -4.79 5.16 15.09
C ILE A 277 -6.05 4.91 14.26
N PHE A 278 -6.60 3.69 14.29
CA PHE A 278 -7.77 3.32 13.48
C PHE A 278 -9.05 4.05 13.91
N ASP A 279 -9.20 4.34 15.21
CA ASP A 279 -10.26 5.23 15.71
C ASP A 279 -10.11 6.66 15.20
N SER A 280 -8.88 7.18 15.10
CA SER A 280 -8.62 8.47 14.47
C SER A 280 -8.99 8.45 12.98
N LYS A 281 -8.70 7.36 12.24
CA LYS A 281 -9.13 7.22 10.82
C LYS A 281 -10.64 7.24 10.68
N GLN A 282 -11.34 6.54 11.58
CA GLN A 282 -12.80 6.54 11.66
C GLN A 282 -13.35 7.95 11.86
N LYS A 283 -12.81 8.70 12.83
CA LYS A 283 -13.24 10.09 13.10
C LYS A 283 -12.88 11.03 11.94
N SER A 284 -11.74 10.79 11.30
CA SER A 284 -11.22 11.59 10.18
C SER A 284 -12.06 11.49 8.92
N GLY A 285 -12.65 10.33 8.64
CA GLY A 285 -13.61 10.12 7.56
C GLY A 285 -14.81 11.07 7.62
N ASN A 286 -15.11 11.65 8.80
CA ASN A 286 -16.20 12.60 8.99
C ASN A 286 -15.79 14.08 8.86
N HIS A 287 -14.50 14.46 8.89
CA HIS A 287 -14.11 15.85 9.23
C HIS A 287 -12.94 16.51 8.47
N HIS A 288 -12.31 15.91 7.46
CA HIS A 288 -11.07 16.49 6.93
C HIS A 288 -11.24 17.63 5.91
N LYS A 289 -10.99 18.86 6.37
CA LYS A 289 -10.51 20.02 5.59
C LYS A 289 -9.08 20.35 6.04
N ARG A 290 -8.05 19.89 5.31
CA ARG A 290 -6.63 20.28 5.53
C ARG A 290 -6.04 20.88 4.25
N VAL A 291 -4.82 21.40 4.31
CA VAL A 291 -4.04 21.78 3.12
C VAL A 291 -3.84 20.53 2.26
N LEU A 292 -4.49 20.51 1.09
CA LEU A 292 -4.42 19.41 0.14
C LEU A 292 -3.41 19.76 -0.95
N HIS A 293 -2.44 18.89 -1.17
CA HIS A 293 -1.61 18.93 -2.37
C HIS A 293 -2.24 18.02 -3.44
N ILE A 294 -2.16 18.42 -4.70
CA ILE A 294 -2.69 17.63 -5.82
C ILE A 294 -1.53 16.88 -6.47
N ILE A 295 -1.62 15.55 -6.46
CA ILE A 295 -0.68 14.67 -7.15
C ILE A 295 -1.46 13.98 -8.29
N GLY A 296 -1.19 14.34 -9.56
CA GLY A 296 -1.97 13.81 -10.69
C GLY A 296 -1.77 14.51 -12.06
N PRO A 297 -2.35 13.99 -13.16
CA PRO A 297 -1.89 14.24 -14.55
C PRO A 297 -1.93 15.65 -15.18
N ARG A 298 -2.62 16.70 -14.75
CA ARG A 298 -3.72 16.93 -13.82
C ARG A 298 -3.39 18.09 -12.89
N SER A 299 -2.21 18.09 -12.28
CA SER A 299 -1.82 19.11 -11.29
C SER A 299 -1.42 20.41 -11.99
N LYS A 300 -2.29 21.42 -11.90
CA LYS A 300 -1.78 22.77 -11.62
C LYS A 300 -1.44 22.75 -10.14
N SER A 301 -0.18 22.99 -9.78
CA SER A 301 0.19 23.25 -8.39
C SER A 301 -0.69 24.40 -7.90
N ILE A 302 -1.68 24.12 -7.06
CA ILE A 302 -2.35 25.17 -6.31
C ILE A 302 -1.40 25.48 -5.15
N ASN A 303 -0.44 26.37 -5.44
CA ASN A 303 0.31 27.07 -4.41
C ASN A 303 -0.66 28.04 -3.76
N ASN A 304 -1.34 27.62 -2.69
CA ASN A 304 -1.95 28.58 -1.79
C ASN A 304 -1.07 28.68 -0.54
N VAL A 305 -0.62 29.92 -0.37
CA VAL A 305 0.10 30.55 0.74
C VAL A 305 -0.44 30.10 2.09
#